data_AF-Q5AJZ3-F1
#
_entry.id   AF-Q5AJZ3-F1
#
_cell.length_a   1.000
_cell.length_b   1.000
_cell.length_c   1.000
_cell.angle_alpha   90.00
_cell.angle_beta   90.00
_cell.angle_gamma   90.00
#
_symmetry.space_group_name_H-M   'P 1'
#
loop_
_entity.id
_entity.type
_entity.pdbx_description
1 polymer ?
#
loop_
_entity_poly.entity_id
_entity_poly.type
_entity_poly.pdbx_seq_one_letter_code
_entity_poly.pdbx_strand_id
1 'polypeptide(L)'
;MSDWVSTFPGYKQVLLTCKKMLGRIIMTGPVPQHVGIIMDGNRRYAKTHKIEIKEGHSLGFDTMASILELLYESGVKCATVYAFSIENFKRSQYEVKWLMELAKSKFTQINQHGLLCEEYGVKIRILGNTKLLPRDVLEILEKTEEITKNNTRAVLNVCFPYTSRDEITHSIKSVVDEATKGGIDITEEAIDRHLYTKDVPPLDLLVRTSGTFRLSDFLLWQTVSPECAVVFVDKLWPAFKPWDMLKILLNWGFNKYMYGNPNGYGVSSNLVVKTPVDGELINTPKSTTGLDRYSEDEETEVSSNNLGTEEDTVTSEEEDSEGIVKKQ
;
A
#
# COMPACT_ATOMS: atom_id res chain seq x y z
N MET A 1 29.03 -1.68 -6.70
CA MET A 1 28.71 -0.71 -7.77
C MET A 1 27.49 0.07 -7.31
N SER A 2 27.51 1.36 -6.98
CA SER A 2 28.26 2.41 -7.65
C SER A 2 28.07 3.81 -6.99
N ASP A 3 28.62 4.05 -5.81
CA ASP A 3 28.72 5.43 -5.30
C ASP A 3 29.60 6.31 -6.22
N TRP A 4 30.45 5.67 -7.04
CA TRP A 4 31.19 6.34 -8.11
C TRP A 4 30.36 6.70 -9.35
N VAL A 5 29.29 5.95 -9.66
CA VAL A 5 28.45 6.31 -10.83
C VAL A 5 27.54 7.48 -10.47
N SER A 6 27.12 7.58 -9.21
CA SER A 6 26.33 8.73 -8.75
C SER A 6 27.11 10.04 -8.68
N THR A 7 28.45 9.99 -8.67
CA THR A 7 29.32 11.19 -8.75
C THR A 7 29.56 11.69 -10.17
N PHE A 8 29.15 10.97 -11.22
CA PHE A 8 29.27 11.47 -12.60
C PHE A 8 28.47 12.77 -12.79
N PRO A 9 29.08 13.85 -13.34
CA PRO A 9 28.34 15.02 -13.79
C PRO A 9 27.25 14.59 -14.77
N GLY A 10 26.00 14.94 -14.48
CA GLY A 10 24.86 14.54 -15.30
C GLY A 10 24.17 13.24 -14.90
N TYR A 11 24.63 12.52 -13.87
CA TYR A 11 23.95 11.30 -13.39
C TYR A 11 22.47 11.51 -13.08
N LYS A 12 22.12 12.64 -12.45
CA LYS A 12 20.71 13.01 -12.20
C LYS A 12 19.93 13.21 -13.51
N GLN A 13 20.50 13.88 -14.51
CA GLN A 13 19.88 14.05 -15.82
C GLN A 13 19.70 12.71 -16.53
N VAL A 14 20.70 11.81 -16.48
CA VAL A 14 20.60 10.46 -17.05
C VAL A 14 19.49 9.68 -16.36
N LEU A 15 19.45 9.68 -15.02
CA LEU A 15 18.38 9.02 -14.27
C LEU A 15 17.00 9.56 -14.64
N LEU A 16 16.82 10.87 -14.67
CA LEU A 16 15.55 11.49 -15.04
C LEU A 16 15.15 11.14 -16.48
N THR A 17 16.11 11.13 -17.40
CA THR A 17 15.87 10.73 -18.81
C THR A 17 15.47 9.26 -18.89
N CYS A 18 16.14 8.38 -18.14
CA CYS A 18 15.80 6.96 -18.07
C CYS A 18 14.41 6.74 -17.46
N LYS A 19 14.06 7.43 -16.37
CA LYS A 19 12.73 7.34 -15.77
C LYS A 19 11.64 7.79 -16.75
N LYS A 20 11.83 8.94 -17.43
CA LYS A 20 10.93 9.41 -18.49
C LYS A 20 10.81 8.44 -19.66
N MET A 21 11.90 7.81 -20.07
CA MET A 21 11.88 6.79 -21.13
C MET A 21 11.10 5.55 -20.69
N LEU A 22 11.36 5.03 -19.48
CA LEU A 22 10.64 3.88 -18.93
C LEU A 22 9.15 4.18 -18.74
N GLY A 23 8.79 5.36 -18.23
CA GLY A 23 7.41 5.82 -18.13
C GLY A 23 6.71 5.84 -19.49
N ARG A 24 7.38 6.37 -20.53
CA ARG A 24 6.86 6.33 -21.91
C ARG A 24 6.68 4.90 -22.43
N ILE A 25 7.58 3.97 -22.10
CA ILE A 25 7.44 2.56 -22.48
C ILE A 25 6.21 1.96 -21.79
N ILE A 26 6.01 2.19 -20.50
CA ILE A 26 4.82 1.71 -19.77
C ILE A 26 3.53 2.27 -20.39
N MET A 27 3.53 3.55 -20.76
CA MET A 27 2.40 4.21 -21.43
C MET A 27 2.07 3.63 -22.81
N THR A 28 2.94 2.81 -23.41
CA THR A 28 2.59 2.09 -24.66
C THR A 28 1.58 0.97 -24.43
N GLY A 29 1.49 0.47 -23.19
CA GLY A 29 0.48 -0.48 -22.74
C GLY A 29 -0.58 0.15 -21.83
N PRO A 30 -1.54 -0.65 -21.34
CA PRO A 30 -2.48 -0.17 -20.34
C PRO A 30 -1.77 0.15 -19.03
N VAL A 31 -2.16 1.28 -18.41
CA VAL A 31 -1.63 1.76 -17.12
C VAL A 31 -2.80 1.98 -16.15
N PRO A 32 -2.67 1.60 -14.86
CA PRO A 32 -3.72 1.87 -13.88
C PRO A 32 -3.94 3.38 -13.75
N GLN A 33 -5.19 3.82 -13.79
CA GLN A 33 -5.55 5.22 -13.61
C GLN A 33 -5.49 5.62 -12.14
N HIS A 34 -5.85 4.72 -11.22
CA HIS A 34 -5.81 4.96 -9.79
C HIS A 34 -5.04 3.86 -9.03
N VAL A 35 -3.98 4.27 -8.33
CA VAL A 35 -3.15 3.39 -7.49
C VAL A 35 -3.27 3.76 -6.01
N GLY A 36 -3.66 2.80 -5.17
CA GLY A 36 -3.63 2.89 -3.72
C GLY A 36 -2.34 2.30 -3.15
N ILE A 37 -1.75 2.92 -2.12
CA ILE A 37 -0.51 2.43 -1.50
C ILE A 37 -0.62 2.40 0.02
N ILE A 38 -0.43 1.20 0.60
CA ILE A 38 -0.24 0.99 2.03
C ILE A 38 1.27 0.91 2.31
N MET A 39 1.80 1.99 2.89
CA MET A 39 3.23 2.21 3.13
C MET A 39 3.70 1.57 4.44
N ASP A 40 3.58 0.25 4.55
CA ASP A 40 3.84 -0.49 5.78
C ASP A 40 5.31 -0.95 5.91
N GLY A 41 5.79 -1.06 7.15
CA GLY A 41 7.13 -1.55 7.49
C GLY A 41 8.10 -0.50 8.03
N ASN A 42 7.71 0.77 8.19
CA ASN A 42 8.60 1.84 8.68
C ASN A 42 9.22 1.55 10.06
N ARG A 43 8.38 1.16 11.04
CA ARG A 43 8.83 0.81 12.40
C ARG A 43 9.73 -0.44 12.38
N ARG A 44 9.34 -1.47 11.62
CA ARG A 44 10.14 -2.70 11.48
C ARG A 44 11.50 -2.40 10.87
N TYR A 45 11.55 -1.58 9.83
CA TYR A 45 12.79 -1.15 9.20
C TYR A 45 13.71 -0.41 10.19
N ALA A 46 13.15 0.51 10.97
CA ALA A 46 13.91 1.25 11.97
C ALA A 46 14.55 0.31 13.02
N LYS A 47 13.74 -0.62 13.56
CA LYS A 47 14.21 -1.63 14.53
C LYS A 47 15.31 -2.52 13.96
N THR A 48 15.13 -3.05 12.74
CA THR A 48 16.11 -3.97 12.12
C THR A 48 17.42 -3.28 11.73
N HIS A 49 17.38 -1.99 11.38
CA HIS A 49 18.56 -1.21 11.03
C HIS A 49 19.16 -0.44 12.23
N LYS A 50 18.62 -0.64 13.44
CA LYS A 50 19.06 0.03 14.67
C LYS A 50 19.08 1.57 14.57
N ILE A 51 18.14 2.11 13.82
CA ILE A 51 17.91 3.56 13.71
C ILE A 51 16.65 3.94 14.50
N GLU A 52 16.49 5.23 14.76
CA GLU A 52 15.29 5.68 15.48
C GLU A 52 14.02 5.49 14.63
N ILE A 53 12.88 5.22 15.28
CA ILE A 53 11.58 5.08 14.60
C ILE A 53 11.24 6.33 13.77
N LYS A 54 11.60 7.51 14.28
CA LYS A 54 11.48 8.79 13.55
C LYS A 54 12.21 8.76 12.22
N GLU A 55 13.41 8.20 12.19
CA GLU A 55 14.22 8.15 10.99
C GLU A 55 13.62 7.16 9.98
N GLY A 56 13.14 6.00 10.44
CA GLY A 56 12.42 5.05 9.58
C GLY A 56 11.20 5.64 8.88
N HIS A 57 10.42 6.48 9.57
CA HIS A 57 9.30 7.19 8.97
C HIS A 57 9.74 8.32 8.02
N SER A 58 10.82 9.03 8.33
CA SER A 58 11.38 10.04 7.41
C SER A 58 11.85 9.39 6.10
N LEU A 59 12.56 8.26 6.18
CA LEU A 59 12.94 7.47 5.00
C LEU A 59 11.72 6.98 4.22
N GLY A 60 10.67 6.56 4.94
CA GLY A 60 9.40 6.20 4.30
C GLY A 60 8.76 7.33 3.51
N PHE A 61 8.85 8.58 3.99
CA PHE A 61 8.39 9.73 3.22
C PHE A 61 9.19 9.93 1.92
N ASP A 62 10.51 9.78 1.98
CA ASP A 62 11.37 9.96 0.81
C ASP A 62 11.16 8.85 -0.24
N THR A 63 10.89 7.62 0.22
CA THR A 63 10.40 6.54 -0.65
C THR A 63 9.08 6.91 -1.30
N MET A 64 8.11 7.42 -0.55
CA MET A 64 6.81 7.84 -1.08
C MET A 64 6.96 8.86 -2.21
N ALA A 65 7.75 9.91 -2.00
CA ALA A 65 8.00 10.91 -3.03
C ALA A 65 8.58 10.29 -4.31
N SER A 66 9.57 9.38 -4.16
CA SER A 66 10.21 8.69 -5.28
C SER A 66 9.26 7.76 -6.06
N ILE A 67 8.32 7.10 -5.36
CA ILE A 67 7.32 6.23 -5.99
C ILE A 67 6.24 7.06 -6.68
N LEU A 68 5.74 8.13 -6.06
CA LEU A 68 4.75 9.02 -6.66
C LEU A 68 5.25 9.65 -7.96
N GLU A 69 6.53 10.08 -7.98
CA GLU A 69 7.18 10.57 -9.19
C GLU A 69 7.07 9.54 -10.34
N LEU A 70 7.45 8.29 -10.09
CA LEU A 70 7.35 7.21 -11.07
C LEU A 70 5.91 6.99 -11.54
N LEU A 71 4.93 6.98 -10.64
CA LEU A 71 3.52 6.78 -10.99
C LEU A 71 3.04 7.86 -11.98
N TYR A 72 3.31 9.14 -11.67
CA TYR A 72 2.88 10.26 -12.51
C TYR A 72 3.67 10.37 -13.83
N GLU A 73 4.94 9.94 -13.86
CA GLU A 73 5.70 9.78 -15.10
C GLU A 73 5.20 8.61 -15.95
N SER A 74 4.61 7.60 -15.33
CA SER A 74 4.01 6.44 -16.01
C SER A 74 2.59 6.70 -16.52
N GLY A 75 2.00 7.87 -16.24
CA GLY A 75 0.67 8.25 -16.70
C GLY A 75 -0.48 7.98 -15.74
N VAL A 76 -0.20 7.52 -14.51
CA VAL A 76 -1.20 7.35 -13.45
C VAL A 76 -1.87 8.70 -13.15
N LYS A 77 -3.20 8.71 -13.03
CA LYS A 77 -3.99 9.95 -12.83
C LYS A 77 -4.25 10.24 -11.36
N CYS A 78 -4.40 9.21 -10.54
CA CYS A 78 -4.68 9.34 -9.13
C CYS A 78 -3.79 8.38 -8.32
N ALA A 79 -3.14 8.89 -7.29
CA ALA A 79 -2.50 8.07 -6.27
C ALA A 79 -3.17 8.34 -4.92
N THR A 80 -3.51 7.30 -4.18
CA THR A 80 -4.04 7.41 -2.82
C THR A 80 -3.10 6.73 -1.84
N VAL A 81 -2.54 7.48 -0.89
CA VAL A 81 -1.53 6.97 0.06
C VAL A 81 -2.09 6.90 1.46
N TYR A 82 -1.86 5.78 2.15
CA TYR A 82 -2.27 5.60 3.54
C TYR A 82 -1.23 6.18 4.50
N ALA A 83 -1.33 7.48 4.79
CA ALA A 83 -0.33 8.20 5.56
C ALA A 83 -0.49 8.02 7.07
N PHE A 84 -1.72 8.05 7.59
CA PHE A 84 -2.00 7.84 9.02
C PHE A 84 -3.40 7.29 9.23
N SER A 85 -3.51 6.17 9.96
CA SER A 85 -4.79 5.56 10.31
C SER A 85 -5.39 6.20 11.55
N ILE A 86 -6.72 6.27 11.66
CA ILE A 86 -7.39 6.64 12.93
C ILE A 86 -6.95 5.69 14.07
N GLU A 87 -6.73 4.41 13.77
CA GLU A 87 -6.22 3.44 14.75
C GLU A 87 -4.82 3.79 15.26
N ASN A 88 -4.04 4.61 14.54
CA ASN A 88 -2.69 5.00 14.97
C ASN A 88 -2.70 6.01 16.12
N PHE A 89 -3.84 6.63 16.45
CA PHE A 89 -3.97 7.41 17.68
C PHE A 89 -3.81 6.57 18.96
N LYS A 90 -3.94 5.23 18.87
CA LYS A 90 -3.69 4.30 19.98
C LYS A 90 -2.20 4.07 20.26
N ARG A 91 -1.30 4.53 19.38
CA ARG A 91 0.16 4.46 19.60
C ARG A 91 0.58 5.42 20.71
N SER A 92 1.84 5.31 21.15
CA SER A 92 2.36 6.20 22.17
C SER A 92 2.17 7.68 21.78
N GLN A 93 1.80 8.52 22.75
CA GLN A 93 1.62 9.96 22.53
C GLN A 93 2.89 10.63 21.96
N TYR A 94 4.06 10.12 22.35
CA TYR A 94 5.34 10.54 21.80
C TYR A 94 5.45 10.26 20.29
N GLU A 95 5.10 9.05 19.85
CA GLU A 95 5.11 8.68 18.43
C GLU A 95 4.06 9.48 17.64
N VAL A 96 2.84 9.62 18.17
CA VAL A 96 1.77 10.40 17.52
C VAL A 96 2.21 11.85 17.34
N LYS A 97 2.73 12.49 18.39
CA LYS A 97 3.24 13.86 18.33
C LYS A 97 4.32 14.00 17.25
N TRP A 98 5.26 13.05 17.20
CA TRP A 98 6.31 13.10 16.20
C TRP A 98 5.78 12.91 14.77
N LEU A 99 4.80 12.02 14.56
CA LEU A 99 4.16 11.84 13.25
C LEU A 99 3.47 13.12 12.79
N MET A 100 2.83 13.85 13.71
CA MET A 100 2.24 15.16 13.42
C MET A 100 3.32 16.19 13.05
N GLU A 101 4.44 16.24 13.77
CA GLU A 101 5.57 17.13 13.44
C GLU A 101 6.22 16.79 12.10
N LEU A 102 6.36 15.49 11.78
CA LEU A 102 6.84 15.05 10.46
C LEU A 102 5.89 15.53 9.36
N ALA A 103 4.59 15.26 9.51
CA ALA A 103 3.59 15.68 8.54
C ALA A 103 3.65 17.20 8.34
N LYS A 104 3.66 17.96 9.44
CA LYS A 104 3.76 19.42 9.44
C LYS A 104 5.00 19.91 8.70
N SER A 105 6.16 19.32 8.97
CA SER A 105 7.42 19.65 8.29
C SER A 105 7.36 19.37 6.80
N LYS A 106 6.87 18.18 6.39
CA LYS A 106 6.84 17.78 4.98
C LYS A 106 5.80 18.56 4.17
N PHE A 107 4.61 18.82 4.70
CA PHE A 107 3.62 19.68 4.05
C PHE A 107 4.05 21.16 4.02
N THR A 108 4.77 21.64 5.04
CA THR A 108 5.39 22.97 4.98
C THR A 108 6.41 23.05 3.86
N GLN A 109 7.23 22.01 3.67
CA GLN A 109 8.17 21.95 2.56
C GLN A 109 7.45 21.97 1.20
N ILE A 110 6.34 21.25 1.04
CA ILE A 110 5.50 21.30 -0.16
C ILE A 110 4.97 22.72 -0.40
N ASN A 111 4.46 23.38 0.65
CA ASN A 111 3.96 24.76 0.57
C ASN A 111 5.03 25.79 0.20
N GLN A 112 6.28 25.57 0.63
CA GLN A 112 7.43 26.44 0.32
C GLN A 112 8.04 26.15 -1.05
N HIS A 113 8.06 24.89 -1.46
CA HIS A 113 8.66 24.40 -2.70
C HIS A 113 7.59 23.89 -3.67
N GLY A 114 6.50 24.66 -3.83
CA GLY A 114 5.36 24.33 -4.71
C GLY A 114 5.76 23.99 -6.14
N LEU A 115 6.97 24.35 -6.56
CA LEU A 115 7.61 23.99 -7.83
C LEU A 115 7.46 22.51 -8.20
N LEU A 116 7.59 21.56 -7.26
CA LEU A 116 7.50 20.14 -7.62
C LEU A 116 6.06 19.71 -7.92
N CYS A 117 5.09 20.17 -7.13
CA CYS A 117 3.68 19.92 -7.39
C CYS A 117 3.19 20.66 -8.65
N GLU A 118 3.70 21.86 -8.90
CA GLU A 118 3.45 22.65 -10.12
C GLU A 118 4.08 21.99 -11.36
N GLU A 119 5.32 21.51 -11.28
CA GLU A 119 6.01 20.80 -12.38
C GLU A 119 5.25 19.54 -12.82
N TYR A 120 4.71 18.79 -11.86
CA TYR A 120 3.89 17.61 -12.16
C TYR A 120 2.39 17.92 -12.33
N GLY A 121 1.94 19.15 -12.06
CA GLY A 121 0.53 19.53 -12.07
C GLY A 121 -0.35 18.66 -11.17
N VAL A 122 0.12 18.36 -9.97
CA VAL A 122 -0.55 17.45 -9.00
C VAL A 122 -1.43 18.25 -8.04
N LYS A 123 -2.73 17.92 -8.01
CA LYS A 123 -3.68 18.39 -7.00
C LYS A 123 -3.61 17.50 -5.77
N ILE A 124 -3.34 18.08 -4.60
CA ILE A 124 -3.33 17.35 -3.34
C ILE A 124 -4.70 17.46 -2.69
N ARG A 125 -5.21 16.35 -2.16
CA ARG A 125 -6.47 16.26 -1.41
C ARG A 125 -6.23 15.49 -0.12
N ILE A 126 -6.74 15.98 0.99
CA ILE A 126 -6.67 15.28 2.27
C ILE A 126 -7.97 14.51 2.50
N LEU A 127 -7.85 13.20 2.70
CA LEU A 127 -9.00 12.33 2.92
C LEU A 127 -9.00 11.82 4.36
N GLY A 128 -10.18 11.76 4.98
CA GLY A 128 -10.37 11.25 6.33
C GLY A 128 -10.96 12.29 7.30
N ASN A 129 -10.86 11.99 8.58
CA ASN A 129 -11.50 12.76 9.65
C ASN A 129 -10.56 13.84 10.18
N THR A 130 -10.44 14.93 9.43
CA THR A 130 -9.55 16.06 9.75
C THR A 130 -9.88 16.75 11.08
N LYS A 131 -11.08 16.55 11.64
CA LYS A 131 -11.48 17.05 12.97
C LYS A 131 -10.66 16.44 14.11
N LEU A 132 -10.01 15.29 13.88
CA LEU A 132 -9.14 14.64 14.86
C LEU A 132 -7.71 15.22 14.87
N LEU A 133 -7.37 16.11 13.93
CA LEU A 133 -6.03 16.68 13.82
C LEU A 133 -5.84 17.89 14.75
N PRO A 134 -4.62 18.08 15.27
CA PRO A 134 -4.22 19.36 15.85
C PRO A 134 -4.42 20.53 14.89
N ARG A 135 -4.82 21.68 15.42
CA ARG A 135 -5.15 22.86 14.62
C ARG A 135 -3.98 23.35 13.75
N ASP A 136 -2.76 23.32 14.27
CA ASP A 136 -1.56 23.75 13.53
C ASP A 136 -1.26 22.84 12.32
N VAL A 137 -1.56 21.54 12.44
CA VAL A 137 -1.46 20.60 11.32
C VAL A 137 -2.56 20.88 10.29
N LEU A 138 -3.80 21.08 10.74
CA LEU A 138 -4.93 21.37 9.86
C LEU A 138 -4.69 22.62 9.00
N GLU A 139 -4.22 23.72 9.59
CA GLU A 139 -3.94 24.97 8.86
C GLU A 139 -2.92 24.78 7.73
N ILE A 140 -1.91 23.91 7.93
CA ILE A 140 -0.89 23.61 6.92
C ILE A 140 -1.45 22.72 5.80
N LEU A 141 -2.32 21.78 6.15
CA LEU A 141 -2.99 20.91 5.18
C LEU A 141 -3.96 21.69 4.30
N GLU A 142 -4.82 22.53 4.89
CA GLU A 142 -5.74 23.41 4.16
C GLU A 142 -4.99 24.34 3.19
N LYS A 143 -3.86 24.90 3.64
CA LYS A 143 -2.99 25.70 2.77
C LYS A 143 -2.41 24.88 1.60
N THR A 144 -2.07 23.62 1.83
CA THR A 144 -1.54 22.73 0.79
C THR A 144 -2.59 22.42 -0.27
N GLU A 145 -3.83 22.13 0.15
CA GLU A 145 -4.95 21.93 -0.77
C GLU A 145 -5.25 23.20 -1.56
N GLU A 146 -5.27 24.36 -0.91
CA GLU A 146 -5.52 25.66 -1.55
C GLU A 146 -4.47 26.02 -2.62
N ILE A 147 -3.18 25.77 -2.34
CA ILE A 147 -2.09 26.01 -3.30
C ILE A 147 -2.21 25.09 -4.52
N THR A 148 -2.65 23.84 -4.33
CA THR A 148 -2.66 22.82 -5.39
C THR A 148 -4.03 22.64 -6.06
N LYS A 149 -5.08 23.36 -5.63
CA LYS A 149 -6.47 23.12 -6.07
C LYS A 149 -6.71 23.23 -7.58
N ASN A 150 -5.94 24.09 -8.25
CA ASN A 150 -6.07 24.40 -9.68
C ASN A 150 -5.23 23.46 -10.56
N ASN A 151 -4.45 22.57 -9.96
CA ASN A 151 -3.69 21.57 -10.70
C ASN A 151 -4.64 20.51 -11.27
N THR A 152 -4.44 20.11 -12.52
CA THR A 152 -5.39 19.24 -13.26
C THR A 152 -4.75 18.01 -13.88
N ARG A 153 -3.41 17.89 -13.87
CA ARG A 153 -2.72 16.77 -14.54
C ARG A 153 -2.92 15.46 -13.78
N ALA A 154 -2.80 15.48 -12.46
CA ALA A 154 -2.94 14.32 -11.60
C ALA A 154 -3.43 14.69 -10.19
N VAL A 155 -3.85 13.69 -9.42
CA VAL A 155 -4.34 13.83 -8.05
C VAL A 155 -3.52 12.98 -7.09
N LEU A 156 -3.18 13.56 -5.93
CA LEU A 156 -2.65 12.86 -4.76
C LEU A 156 -3.68 12.96 -3.64
N ASN A 157 -4.33 11.84 -3.32
CA ASN A 157 -5.15 11.73 -2.12
C ASN A 157 -4.26 11.26 -0.96
N VAL A 158 -4.18 12.04 0.11
CA VAL A 158 -3.45 11.69 1.33
C VAL A 158 -4.45 11.34 2.44
N CYS A 159 -4.50 10.07 2.81
CA CYS A 159 -5.39 9.58 3.86
C CYS A 159 -4.79 9.88 5.25
N PHE A 160 -5.32 10.90 5.94
CA PHE A 160 -4.72 11.48 7.15
C PHE A 160 -5.71 12.33 7.99
N PRO A 161 -6.22 11.86 9.15
CA PRO A 161 -6.27 10.48 9.63
C PRO A 161 -7.49 9.77 9.01
N TYR A 162 -7.33 8.53 8.58
CA TYR A 162 -8.36 7.83 7.78
C TYR A 162 -8.58 6.38 8.24
N THR A 163 -9.81 5.90 8.14
CA THR A 163 -10.15 4.47 8.05
C THR A 163 -11.37 4.31 7.14
N SER A 164 -11.51 3.16 6.47
CA SER A 164 -12.62 2.91 5.54
C SER A 164 -13.94 2.80 6.29
N ARG A 165 -13.95 2.19 7.48
CA ARG A 165 -15.15 2.16 8.34
C ARG A 165 -15.62 3.57 8.74
N ASP A 166 -14.70 4.51 8.98
CA ASP A 166 -15.06 5.91 9.26
C ASP A 166 -15.60 6.62 7.99
N GLU A 167 -14.93 6.45 6.84
CA GLU A 167 -15.42 6.97 5.55
C GLU A 167 -16.83 6.45 5.22
N ILE A 168 -17.06 5.14 5.32
CA ILE A 168 -18.36 4.53 5.05
C ILE A 168 -19.43 5.09 6.00
N THR A 169 -19.11 5.22 7.29
CA THR A 169 -20.03 5.80 8.27
C THR A 169 -20.36 7.26 7.95
N HIS A 170 -19.35 8.05 7.56
CA HIS A 170 -19.53 9.44 7.13
C HIS A 170 -20.38 9.55 5.85
N SER A 171 -20.12 8.67 4.89
CA SER A 171 -20.81 8.64 3.59
C SER A 171 -22.28 8.27 3.78
N ILE A 172 -22.58 7.25 4.58
CA ILE A 172 -23.96 6.84 4.91
C ILE A 172 -24.72 7.99 5.59
N LYS A 173 -24.10 8.68 6.56
CA LYS A 173 -24.73 9.86 7.19
C LYS A 173 -25.08 10.94 6.16
N SER A 174 -24.17 11.21 5.24
CA SER A 174 -24.38 12.21 4.19
C SER A 174 -25.49 11.80 3.22
N VAL A 175 -25.55 10.53 2.83
CA VAL A 175 -26.63 9.98 1.99
C VAL A 175 -27.98 10.09 2.70
N VAL A 176 -28.05 9.76 3.99
CA VAL A 176 -29.30 9.87 4.78
C VAL A 176 -29.75 11.34 4.89
N ASP A 177 -28.81 12.26 5.10
CA ASP A 177 -29.10 13.70 5.13
C ASP A 177 -29.61 14.22 3.78
N GLU A 178 -29.16 13.66 2.65
CA GLU A 178 -29.69 13.98 1.31
C GLU A 178 -31.06 13.32 1.07
N ALA A 179 -31.21 12.04 1.38
CA ALA A 179 -32.44 11.28 1.24
C ALA A 179 -33.61 11.92 2.02
N THR A 180 -33.35 12.44 3.22
CA THR A 180 -34.37 13.15 4.02
C THR A 180 -34.76 14.51 3.46
N LYS A 181 -33.91 15.17 2.67
CA LYS A 181 -34.16 16.51 2.10
C LYS A 181 -34.76 16.47 0.69
N GLY A 182 -34.44 15.44 -0.09
CA GLY A 182 -34.78 15.37 -1.53
C GLY A 182 -35.34 14.03 -2.00
N GLY A 183 -35.45 13.02 -1.13
CA GLY A 183 -36.12 11.76 -1.44
C GLY A 183 -35.34 10.84 -2.39
N ILE A 184 -34.01 10.88 -2.38
CA ILE A 184 -33.22 9.86 -3.10
C ILE A 184 -33.32 8.51 -2.38
N ASP A 185 -33.32 7.42 -3.16
CA ASP A 185 -33.16 6.09 -2.62
C ASP A 185 -31.71 5.83 -2.20
N ILE A 186 -31.54 5.14 -1.08
CA ILE A 186 -30.22 4.74 -0.59
C ILE A 186 -29.79 3.49 -1.34
N THR A 187 -28.91 3.67 -2.33
CA THR A 187 -28.29 2.60 -3.12
C THR A 187 -26.77 2.59 -2.98
N GLU A 188 -26.10 1.57 -3.52
CA GLU A 188 -24.63 1.53 -3.58
C GLU A 188 -24.07 2.72 -4.38
N GLU A 189 -24.71 3.09 -5.49
CA GLU A 189 -24.31 4.25 -6.29
C GLU A 189 -24.53 5.57 -5.53
N ALA A 190 -25.55 5.63 -4.65
CA ALA A 190 -25.75 6.78 -3.79
C ALA A 190 -24.61 6.91 -2.78
N ILE A 191 -24.15 5.79 -2.20
CA ILE A 191 -22.99 5.76 -1.30
C ILE A 191 -21.71 6.15 -2.05
N ASP A 192 -21.49 5.63 -3.26
CA ASP A 192 -20.32 5.96 -4.09
C ASP A 192 -20.17 7.47 -4.32
N ARG A 193 -21.28 8.17 -4.58
CA ARG A 193 -21.31 9.65 -4.74
C ARG A 193 -20.99 10.42 -3.45
N HIS A 194 -20.89 9.75 -2.31
CA HIS A 194 -20.57 10.36 -1.01
C HIS A 194 -19.23 9.93 -0.44
N LEU A 195 -18.55 8.94 -1.03
CA LEU A 195 -17.19 8.60 -0.66
C LEU A 195 -16.23 9.76 -0.95
N TYR A 196 -15.12 9.83 -0.22
CA TYR A 196 -14.11 10.87 -0.44
C TYR A 196 -13.45 10.75 -1.83
N THR A 197 -13.51 9.56 -2.43
CA THR A 197 -12.92 9.24 -3.74
C THR A 197 -13.87 9.43 -4.93
N LYS A 198 -15.08 9.94 -4.73
CA LYS A 198 -16.10 10.10 -5.80
C LYS A 198 -15.64 10.86 -7.06
N ASP A 199 -14.71 11.81 -6.91
CA ASP A 199 -14.26 12.70 -8.00
C ASP A 199 -13.01 12.16 -8.73
N VAL A 200 -12.55 10.94 -8.39
CA VAL A 200 -11.37 10.32 -9.01
C VAL A 200 -11.75 8.98 -9.66
N PRO A 201 -10.93 8.46 -10.60
CA PRO A 201 -11.20 7.16 -11.21
C PRO A 201 -11.30 6.03 -10.17
N PRO A 202 -12.06 4.95 -10.46
CA PRO A 202 -12.09 3.76 -9.61
C PRO A 202 -10.69 3.20 -9.35
N LEU A 203 -10.50 2.58 -8.18
CA LEU A 203 -9.22 1.99 -7.80
C LEU A 203 -8.88 0.79 -8.70
N ASP A 204 -7.77 0.87 -9.44
CA ASP A 204 -7.30 -0.22 -10.31
C ASP A 204 -6.31 -1.16 -9.62
N LEU A 205 -5.51 -0.60 -8.71
CA LEU A 205 -4.38 -1.30 -8.12
C LEU A 205 -4.15 -0.84 -6.69
N LEU A 206 -4.17 -1.76 -5.74
CA LEU A 206 -3.75 -1.56 -4.36
C LEU A 206 -2.44 -2.28 -4.10
N VAL A 207 -1.40 -1.54 -3.74
CA VAL A 207 -0.09 -2.09 -3.37
C VAL A 207 0.11 -1.98 -1.85
N ARG A 208 0.46 -3.10 -1.22
CA ARG A 208 0.87 -3.15 0.17
C ARG A 208 2.28 -3.70 0.29
N THR A 209 3.16 -2.96 0.96
CA THR A 209 4.47 -3.44 1.35
C THR A 209 4.43 -4.17 2.70
N SER A 210 5.58 -4.67 3.15
CA SER A 210 5.83 -5.28 4.46
C SER A 210 5.64 -6.80 4.58
N GLY A 211 5.22 -7.48 3.50
CA GLY A 211 4.98 -8.93 3.49
C GLY A 211 3.73 -9.36 4.27
N THR A 212 2.93 -8.43 4.81
CA THR A 212 1.71 -8.75 5.55
C THR A 212 0.49 -8.81 4.62
N PHE A 213 -0.27 -9.91 4.68
CA PHE A 213 -1.48 -10.15 3.88
C PHE A 213 -2.76 -9.61 4.54
N ARG A 214 -2.89 -8.28 4.69
CA ARG A 214 -4.12 -7.62 5.18
C ARG A 214 -4.34 -6.26 4.53
N LEU A 215 -5.55 -5.69 4.62
CA LEU A 215 -5.84 -4.36 4.05
C LEU A 215 -5.75 -3.21 5.07
N SER A 216 -5.76 -3.51 6.38
CA SER A 216 -5.66 -2.51 7.45
C SER A 216 -6.70 -1.38 7.38
N ASP A 217 -7.95 -1.72 7.04
CA ASP A 217 -9.06 -0.76 6.99
C ASP A 217 -8.82 0.39 6.00
N PHE A 218 -8.11 0.11 4.91
CA PHE A 218 -7.78 1.07 3.85
C PHE A 218 -8.53 0.77 2.56
N LEU A 219 -9.20 1.79 2.02
CA LEU A 219 -9.99 1.75 0.79
C LEU A 219 -10.86 0.49 0.63
N LEU A 220 -11.46 -0.02 1.72
CA LEU A 220 -12.14 -1.32 1.69
C LEU A 220 -13.28 -1.36 0.66
N TRP A 221 -14.08 -0.30 0.61
CA TRP A 221 -15.16 -0.17 -0.36
C TRP A 221 -14.63 -0.16 -1.80
N GLN A 222 -13.59 0.62 -2.06
CA GLN A 222 -13.02 0.78 -3.39
C GLN A 222 -12.27 -0.49 -3.86
N THR A 223 -11.71 -1.28 -2.95
CA THR A 223 -10.98 -2.52 -3.28
C THR A 223 -11.87 -3.67 -3.73
N VAL A 224 -13.18 -3.63 -3.45
CA VAL A 224 -14.11 -4.70 -3.84
C VAL A 224 -14.37 -4.73 -5.35
N SER A 225 -14.06 -3.63 -6.05
CA SER A 225 -14.25 -3.53 -7.50
C SER A 225 -13.64 -4.74 -8.19
N PRO A 226 -14.40 -5.42 -9.07
CA PRO A 226 -13.90 -6.56 -9.80
C PRO A 226 -12.80 -6.18 -10.78
N GLU A 227 -12.42 -4.91 -10.93
CA GLU A 227 -11.29 -4.42 -11.74
C GLU A 227 -10.05 -4.07 -10.89
N CYS A 228 -10.17 -4.03 -9.55
CA CYS A 228 -9.06 -3.72 -8.64
C CYS A 228 -8.17 -4.95 -8.41
N ALA A 229 -6.86 -4.80 -8.61
CA ALA A 229 -5.88 -5.80 -8.17
C ALA A 229 -5.27 -5.45 -6.82
N VAL A 230 -5.06 -6.45 -5.97
CA VAL A 230 -4.37 -6.30 -4.68
C VAL A 230 -3.03 -7.01 -4.75
N VAL A 231 -1.95 -6.28 -4.53
CA VAL A 231 -0.57 -6.77 -4.64
C VAL A 231 0.14 -6.60 -3.31
N PHE A 232 0.59 -7.72 -2.74
CA PHE A 232 1.41 -7.76 -1.54
C PHE A 232 2.88 -7.92 -1.93
N VAL A 233 3.73 -7.07 -1.35
CA VAL A 233 5.18 -7.05 -1.62
C VAL A 233 5.92 -7.38 -0.33
N ASP A 234 6.76 -8.41 -0.38
CA ASP A 234 7.66 -8.77 0.72
C ASP A 234 8.92 -7.89 0.75
N LYS A 235 8.70 -6.59 0.98
CA LYS A 235 9.74 -5.59 1.24
C LYS A 235 9.22 -4.57 2.23
N LEU A 236 10.05 -4.14 3.17
CA LEU A 236 9.70 -3.04 4.07
C LEU A 236 9.65 -1.71 3.28
N TRP A 237 8.71 -0.83 3.60
CA TRP A 237 8.50 0.41 2.83
C TRP A 237 9.77 1.25 2.59
N PRO A 238 10.64 1.53 3.59
CA PRO A 238 11.86 2.29 3.33
C PRO A 238 12.85 1.61 2.36
N ALA A 239 12.76 0.28 2.19
CA ALA A 239 13.58 -0.48 1.24
C ALA A 239 12.92 -0.65 -0.14
N PHE A 240 11.65 -0.25 -0.30
CA PHE A 240 10.91 -0.35 -1.56
C PHE A 240 11.40 0.72 -2.54
N LYS A 241 11.74 0.32 -3.77
CA LYS A 241 12.36 1.21 -4.77
C LYS A 241 11.44 1.44 -5.98
N PRO A 242 11.66 2.50 -6.77
CA PRO A 242 10.96 2.70 -8.03
C PRO A 242 11.01 1.48 -8.96
N TRP A 243 12.11 0.73 -8.97
CA TRP A 243 12.22 -0.52 -9.73
C TRP A 243 11.22 -1.61 -9.29
N ASP A 244 10.82 -1.63 -8.03
CA ASP A 244 9.83 -2.58 -7.51
C ASP A 244 8.42 -2.20 -7.99
N MET A 245 8.07 -0.91 -7.89
CA MET A 245 6.81 -0.41 -8.43
C MET A 245 6.74 -0.59 -9.95
N LEU A 246 7.83 -0.33 -10.67
CA LEU A 246 7.90 -0.52 -12.12
C LEU A 246 7.58 -1.97 -12.53
N LYS A 247 8.09 -2.96 -11.80
CA LYS A 247 7.75 -4.38 -12.05
C LYS A 247 6.26 -4.65 -11.84
N ILE A 248 5.65 -4.05 -10.81
CA ILE A 248 4.21 -4.18 -10.54
C ILE A 248 3.40 -3.58 -11.68
N LEU A 249 3.72 -2.36 -12.12
CA LEU A 249 3.02 -1.69 -13.22
C LEU A 249 3.15 -2.46 -14.54
N LEU A 250 4.35 -2.94 -14.88
CA LEU A 250 4.57 -3.73 -16.08
C LEU A 250 3.81 -5.06 -16.03
N ASN A 251 3.82 -5.75 -14.88
CA ASN A 251 3.07 -6.98 -14.72
C ASN A 251 1.56 -6.76 -14.84
N TRP A 252 1.02 -5.71 -14.20
CA TRP A 252 -0.38 -5.34 -14.32
C TRP A 252 -0.76 -5.06 -15.78
N GLY A 253 0.04 -4.23 -16.47
CA GLY A 253 -0.21 -3.84 -17.86
C GLY A 253 -0.12 -5.03 -18.82
N PHE A 254 0.91 -5.86 -18.67
CA PHE A 254 1.08 -7.07 -19.48
C PHE A 254 -0.09 -8.04 -19.32
N ASN A 255 -0.53 -8.31 -18.09
CA ASN A 255 -1.63 -9.22 -17.85
C ASN A 255 -2.98 -8.69 -18.34
N LYS A 256 -3.20 -7.37 -18.22
CA LYS A 256 -4.43 -6.72 -18.71
C LYS A 256 -4.50 -6.76 -20.24
N TYR A 257 -3.37 -6.51 -20.91
CA TYR A 257 -3.28 -6.54 -22.37
C TYR A 257 -3.28 -7.96 -22.95
N MET A 258 -2.41 -8.85 -22.47
CA MET A 258 -2.17 -10.16 -23.09
C MET A 258 -3.24 -11.19 -22.76
N TYR A 259 -3.75 -11.19 -21.52
CA TYR A 259 -4.74 -12.17 -21.08
C TYR A 259 -6.16 -11.62 -21.01
N GLY A 260 -6.35 -10.31 -21.26
CA GLY A 260 -7.65 -9.66 -21.12
C GLY A 260 -8.17 -9.65 -19.67
N ASN A 261 -7.30 -9.85 -18.67
CA ASN A 261 -7.70 -9.86 -17.26
C ASN A 261 -8.07 -8.43 -16.85
N PRO A 262 -9.32 -8.14 -16.42
CA PRO A 262 -9.76 -6.78 -16.11
C PRO A 262 -8.86 -6.07 -15.08
N ASN A 263 -8.26 -6.81 -14.16
CA ASN A 263 -7.49 -6.29 -13.02
C ASN A 263 -5.99 -6.41 -13.23
N GLY A 264 -5.52 -6.90 -14.38
CA GLY A 264 -4.09 -7.15 -14.59
C GLY A 264 -3.47 -8.25 -13.70
N TYR A 265 -4.27 -8.99 -12.95
CA TYR A 265 -3.86 -10.18 -12.22
C TYR A 265 -4.97 -11.22 -12.42
N GLY A 266 -4.70 -12.25 -13.23
CA GLY A 266 -5.61 -13.38 -13.35
C GLY A 266 -5.58 -14.21 -12.07
N VAL A 267 -6.69 -14.87 -11.75
CA VAL A 267 -6.69 -15.91 -10.71
C VAL A 267 -5.67 -16.96 -11.12
N SER A 268 -4.53 -17.01 -10.44
CA SER A 268 -3.62 -18.15 -10.59
C SER A 268 -4.41 -19.39 -10.22
N SER A 269 -4.56 -20.32 -11.16
CA SER A 269 -5.24 -21.61 -10.94
C SER A 269 -4.67 -22.39 -9.75
N ASN A 270 -3.46 -22.03 -9.30
CA ASN A 270 -2.74 -22.68 -8.22
C ASN A 270 -3.15 -22.20 -6.81
N LEU A 271 -3.94 -21.11 -6.69
CA LEU A 271 -4.40 -20.58 -5.39
C LEU A 271 -5.82 -21.03 -5.01
N VAL A 272 -6.53 -21.73 -5.90
CA VAL A 272 -7.77 -22.40 -5.49
C VAL A 272 -7.37 -23.62 -4.67
N VAL A 273 -7.42 -23.47 -3.34
CA VAL A 273 -7.37 -24.61 -2.42
C VAL A 273 -8.59 -25.48 -2.74
N LYS A 274 -8.39 -26.51 -3.57
CA LYS A 274 -9.39 -27.56 -3.83
C LYS A 274 -9.37 -28.56 -2.68
N THR A 275 -9.60 -28.10 -1.45
CA THR A 275 -9.89 -29.03 -0.36
C THR A 275 -11.42 -29.12 -0.26
N PRO A 276 -12.02 -30.31 -0.43
CA PRO A 276 -13.42 -30.51 -0.14
C PRO A 276 -13.68 -30.13 1.32
N VAL A 277 -14.72 -29.33 1.56
CA VAL A 277 -15.17 -29.03 2.93
C VAL A 277 -15.88 -30.27 3.46
N ASP A 278 -15.10 -31.25 3.93
CA ASP A 278 -15.59 -32.33 4.77
C ASP A 278 -15.33 -31.93 6.22
N GLY A 279 -16.40 -31.66 6.98
CA GLY A 279 -16.28 -31.46 8.43
C GLY A 279 -17.32 -30.50 9.00
N GLU A 280 -18.09 -31.01 9.94
CA GLU A 280 -19.21 -30.38 10.64
C GLU A 280 -18.94 -28.93 11.09
N LEU A 281 -20.00 -28.11 11.00
CA LEU A 281 -20.08 -26.76 11.53
C LEU A 281 -19.63 -26.74 13.00
N ILE A 282 -18.37 -26.37 13.24
CA ILE A 282 -17.86 -26.12 14.58
C ILE A 282 -18.70 -25.00 15.17
N ASN A 283 -19.42 -25.32 16.26
CA ASN A 283 -20.23 -24.41 17.06
C ASN A 283 -19.55 -23.04 17.21
N THR A 284 -20.13 -22.02 16.60
CA THR A 284 -19.65 -20.63 16.65
C THR A 284 -19.61 -20.14 18.10
N PRO A 285 -18.43 -19.78 18.65
CA PRO A 285 -18.38 -19.05 19.91
C PRO A 285 -19.01 -17.67 19.76
N LYS A 286 -19.63 -17.19 20.84
CA LYS A 286 -20.35 -15.89 20.89
C LYS A 286 -19.48 -14.74 20.38
N SER A 287 -20.07 -13.97 19.47
CA SER A 287 -19.66 -12.67 18.96
C SER A 287 -18.82 -11.85 19.97
N THR A 288 -17.51 -11.77 19.74
CA THR A 288 -16.69 -10.62 20.15
C THR A 288 -16.56 -9.69 18.95
N THR A 289 -16.89 -8.42 19.16
CA THR A 289 -16.86 -7.39 18.12
C THR A 289 -15.43 -7.23 17.59
N GLY A 290 -15.28 -6.89 16.30
CA GLY A 290 -13.97 -6.76 15.64
C GLY A 290 -13.03 -5.69 16.22
N LEU A 291 -13.41 -4.99 17.29
CA LEU A 291 -12.55 -4.08 18.04
C LEU A 291 -11.48 -4.82 18.87
N ASP A 292 -11.78 -6.01 19.40
CA ASP A 292 -10.88 -6.71 20.34
C ASP A 292 -9.71 -7.43 19.63
N ARG A 293 -9.87 -7.79 18.35
CA ARG A 293 -8.81 -8.44 17.56
C ARG A 293 -7.61 -7.54 17.26
N TYR A 294 -7.68 -6.25 17.58
CA TYR A 294 -6.59 -5.30 17.31
C TYR A 294 -5.58 -5.19 18.45
N SER A 295 -5.86 -5.78 19.62
CA SER A 295 -5.02 -5.59 20.81
C SER A 295 -3.89 -6.63 20.94
N GLU A 296 -4.01 -7.82 20.33
CA GLU A 296 -3.13 -8.96 20.66
C GLU A 296 -2.07 -9.31 19.61
N ASP A 297 -2.13 -8.76 18.38
CA ASP A 297 -1.25 -9.22 17.29
C ASP A 297 0.03 -8.38 17.05
N GLU A 298 0.54 -7.60 18.03
CA GLU A 298 1.87 -6.98 17.92
C GLU A 298 3.02 -7.80 18.55
N GLU A 299 2.76 -8.99 19.12
CA GLU A 299 3.81 -9.86 19.68
C GLU A 299 3.66 -11.33 19.24
N THR A 300 3.96 -11.63 17.98
CA THR A 300 4.38 -12.99 17.61
C THR A 300 5.76 -12.94 16.97
N GLU A 301 6.77 -13.06 17.85
CA GLU A 301 8.12 -13.45 17.46
C GLU A 301 8.05 -14.86 16.88
N VAL A 302 8.25 -14.99 15.57
CA VAL A 302 8.61 -16.27 14.97
C VAL A 302 10.04 -16.56 15.42
N SER A 303 10.17 -17.30 16.51
CA SER A 303 11.42 -17.93 16.92
C SER A 303 11.88 -18.87 15.80
N SER A 304 12.80 -18.37 14.98
CA SER A 304 13.56 -19.17 14.02
C SER A 304 14.63 -19.94 14.79
N ASN A 305 14.25 -21.01 15.49
CA ASN A 305 15.18 -22.00 16.02
C ASN A 305 14.66 -23.40 15.68
N ASN A 306 15.14 -23.92 14.56
CA ASN A 306 15.52 -25.33 14.37
C ASN A 306 16.19 -25.46 13.00
N LEU A 307 17.37 -24.86 12.88
CA LEU A 307 18.37 -25.31 11.93
C LEU A 307 19.03 -26.53 12.57
N GLY A 308 18.43 -27.70 12.40
CA GLY A 308 19.05 -28.98 12.73
C GLY A 308 19.98 -29.35 11.59
N THR A 309 21.23 -28.96 11.71
CA THR A 309 22.37 -29.45 10.93
C THR A 309 22.71 -30.89 11.35
N GLU A 310 23.47 -31.56 10.46
CA GLU A 310 24.22 -32.81 10.67
C GLU A 310 23.38 -34.09 10.47
N GLU A 311 23.80 -35.09 9.69
CA GLU A 311 25.15 -35.44 9.23
C GLU A 311 25.05 -36.43 8.05
N ASP A 312 25.92 -36.23 7.06
CA ASP A 312 26.23 -37.20 6.01
C ASP A 312 26.85 -38.46 6.64
N THR A 313 26.26 -39.63 6.43
CA THR A 313 26.94 -40.92 6.64
C THR A 313 26.96 -41.69 5.33
N VAL A 314 28.05 -41.47 4.59
CA VAL A 314 28.53 -42.38 3.54
C VAL A 314 29.45 -43.39 4.24
N THR A 315 29.03 -44.64 4.29
CA THR A 315 29.93 -45.78 4.49
C THR A 315 29.67 -46.80 3.40
N SER A 316 30.57 -46.80 2.42
CA SER A 316 30.93 -47.93 1.58
C SER A 316 31.71 -48.96 2.39
N GLU A 317 31.41 -50.24 2.20
CA GLU A 317 32.28 -51.44 2.32
C GLU A 317 31.30 -52.64 2.26
N GLU A 318 31.21 -53.36 1.14
CA GLU A 318 32.08 -54.46 0.69
C GLU A 318 31.65 -55.84 1.21
N GLU A 319 31.73 -56.81 0.28
CA GLU A 319 31.75 -58.27 0.45
C GLU A 319 30.44 -58.96 0.88
N ASP A 320 29.76 -59.76 0.05
CA ASP A 320 30.12 -60.97 -0.70
C ASP A 320 29.48 -62.22 -0.07
N SER A 321 29.13 -63.16 -0.96
CA SER A 321 28.80 -64.57 -0.73
C SER A 321 27.38 -64.97 -0.26
N GLU A 322 26.63 -65.42 -1.27
CA GLU A 322 26.06 -66.77 -1.41
C GLU A 322 25.30 -67.45 -0.25
N GLY A 323 24.10 -67.95 -0.59
CA GLY A 323 23.42 -69.00 0.18
C GLY A 323 21.89 -68.94 0.13
N ILE A 324 21.28 -69.05 -1.05
CA ILE A 324 20.36 -70.13 -1.46
C ILE A 324 19.68 -70.93 -0.32
N VAL A 325 18.35 -71.08 -0.45
CA VAL A 325 17.53 -72.31 -0.25
C VAL A 325 16.37 -72.21 0.78
N LYS A 326 15.18 -72.10 0.19
CA LYS A 326 13.87 -72.75 0.48
C LYS A 326 13.11 -72.50 1.81
N LYS A 327 11.90 -71.95 1.61
CA LYS A 327 10.57 -72.51 1.93
C LYS A 327 10.44 -73.38 3.19
N GLN A 328 9.65 -72.89 4.14
CA GLN A 328 8.34 -73.46 4.45
C GLN A 328 7.37 -72.39 4.91
#